data_AF-A0A7S3QJC1-F1
#
_entry.id   AF-A0A7S3QJC1-F1
#
_cell.length_a   1.000
_cell.length_b   1.000
_cell.length_c   1.000
_cell.angle_alpha   90.00
_cell.angle_beta   90.00
_cell.angle_gamma   90.00
#
_symmetry.space_group_name_H-M   'P 1'
#
loop_
_entity.id
_entity.type
_entity.pdbx_description
1 polymer ?
#
loop_
_entity_poly.entity_id
_entity_poly.type
_entity_poly.pdbx_seq_one_letter_code
_entity_poly.pdbx_strand_id
1 'polypeptide(L)'
;MKSIVSNVHFNTIAREWRCKWDNEEALTAAQSALDAILADVKCVKGVKDVQRVVCGGCKDFKVIASLDEATFGDWEGCGFAPESDFLGRLKAIDGITTVETQTYTLMSMMN
;
A
#
# COMPACT_ATOMS: atom_id res chain seq x y z
N MET A 1 -10.72 12.87 17.27
CA MET A 1 -10.75 11.66 16.42
C MET A 1 -11.53 12.01 15.17
N LYS A 2 -10.94 11.89 13.97
CA LYS A 2 -11.67 12.18 12.72
C LYS A 2 -12.77 11.16 12.49
N SER A 3 -13.72 11.51 11.64
CA SER A 3 -14.84 10.66 11.26
C SER A 3 -15.15 10.85 9.78
N ILE A 4 -15.51 9.77 9.09
CA ILE A 4 -16.03 9.84 7.72
C ILE A 4 -17.45 10.42 7.75
N VAL A 5 -18.27 9.90 8.66
CA VAL A 5 -19.62 10.36 8.99
C VAL A 5 -19.84 10.16 10.48
N SER A 6 -20.95 10.67 11.02
CA SER A 6 -21.32 10.46 12.42
C SER A 6 -21.20 8.98 12.81
N ASN A 7 -20.51 8.69 13.92
CA ASN A 7 -20.27 7.35 14.49
C ASN A 7 -19.31 6.43 13.70
N VAL A 8 -18.68 6.89 12.60
CA VAL A 8 -17.67 6.12 11.87
C VAL A 8 -16.32 6.82 12.02
N HIS A 9 -15.62 6.47 13.09
CA HIS A 9 -14.37 7.10 13.50
C HIS A 9 -13.14 6.30 13.08
N PHE A 10 -12.03 7.00 12.89
CA PHE A 10 -10.74 6.39 12.57
C PHE A 10 -9.58 7.19 13.17
N ASN A 11 -8.44 6.53 13.30
CA ASN A 11 -7.19 7.14 13.77
C ASN A 11 -5.99 6.85 12.88
N THR A 12 -6.20 6.07 11.81
CA THR A 12 -5.15 5.64 10.89
C THR A 12 -5.71 5.69 9.47
N ILE A 13 -4.88 6.14 8.52
CA ILE A 13 -5.18 6.12 7.08
C ILE A 13 -4.15 5.22 6.42
N ALA A 14 -4.60 4.40 5.48
CA ALA A 14 -3.76 3.48 4.75
C ALA A 14 -3.84 3.74 3.25
N ARG A 15 -2.68 3.61 2.60
CA ARG A 15 -2.53 3.61 1.15
C ARG A 15 -2.16 2.19 0.72
N GLU A 16 -3.02 1.58 -0.07
CA GLU A 16 -2.80 0.27 -0.69
C GLU A 16 -2.32 0.44 -2.13
N TRP A 17 -1.24 -0.26 -2.46
CA TRP A 17 -0.79 -0.53 -3.82
C TRP A 17 -1.04 -1.99 -4.11
N ARG A 18 -1.70 -2.31 -5.23
CA ARG A 18 -2.07 -3.69 -5.53
C ARG A 18 -1.85 -4.04 -6.97
N CYS A 19 -1.57 -5.32 -7.19
CA CYS A 19 -1.62 -5.93 -8.50
C CYS A 19 -2.12 -7.38 -8.44
N LYS A 20 -2.48 -7.91 -9.61
CA LYS A 20 -2.73 -9.33 -9.83
C LYS A 20 -1.51 -10.00 -10.45
N TRP A 21 -1.30 -11.29 -10.17
CA TRP A 21 -0.18 -12.07 -10.71
C TRP A 21 -0.64 -13.40 -11.29
N ASP A 22 -0.13 -13.77 -12.45
CA ASP A 22 -0.61 -14.95 -13.17
C ASP A 22 0.35 -16.16 -13.04
N ASN A 23 1.58 -15.94 -12.59
CA ASN A 23 2.59 -16.98 -12.35
C ASN A 23 3.53 -16.64 -11.16
N GLU A 24 4.33 -17.62 -10.72
CA GLU A 24 5.21 -17.48 -9.55
C GLU A 24 6.40 -16.54 -9.81
N GLU A 25 6.85 -16.46 -11.06
CA GLU A 25 7.92 -15.56 -11.49
C GLU A 25 7.50 -14.09 -11.32
N ALA A 26 6.27 -13.75 -11.74
CA ALA A 26 5.69 -12.42 -11.58
C ALA A 26 5.54 -12.03 -10.11
N LEU A 27 5.09 -12.98 -9.27
CA LEU A 27 4.99 -12.76 -7.82
C LEU A 27 6.38 -12.52 -7.18
N THR A 28 7.40 -13.26 -7.60
CA THR A 28 8.78 -13.09 -7.14
C THR A 28 9.36 -11.74 -7.58
N ALA A 29 9.09 -11.34 -8.82
CA ALA A 29 9.50 -10.04 -9.34
C ALA A 29 8.77 -8.89 -8.62
N ALA A 30 7.48 -9.04 -8.30
CA ALA A 30 6.73 -8.06 -7.52
C ALA A 30 7.29 -7.90 -6.10
N GLN A 31 7.68 -9.00 -5.45
CA GLN A 31 8.38 -8.93 -4.16
C GLN A 31 9.73 -8.20 -4.29
N SER A 32 10.50 -8.50 -5.33
CA SER A 32 11.79 -7.82 -5.57
C SER A 32 11.61 -6.32 -5.82
N ALA A 33 10.54 -5.93 -6.53
CA ALA A 33 10.18 -4.53 -6.73
C ALA A 33 9.82 -3.82 -5.41
N LEU A 34 9.16 -4.52 -4.48
CA LEU A 34 8.88 -3.99 -3.15
C LEU A 34 10.17 -3.86 -2.34
N ASP A 35 11.04 -4.87 -2.35
CA ASP A 35 12.29 -4.84 -1.59
C ASP A 35 13.20 -3.67 -2.00
N ALA A 36 13.18 -3.31 -3.29
CA ALA A 36 13.93 -2.17 -3.83
C ALA A 36 13.50 -0.81 -3.26
N ILE A 37 12.24 -0.67 -2.84
CA ILE A 37 11.66 0.61 -2.35
C ILE A 37 11.25 0.55 -0.87
N LEU A 38 11.33 -0.62 -0.22
CA LEU A 38 10.83 -0.83 1.15
C LEU A 38 11.53 0.08 2.17
N ALA A 39 12.82 0.33 2.00
CA ALA A 39 13.57 1.24 2.88
C ALA A 39 13.02 2.68 2.80
N ASP A 40 12.72 3.16 1.60
CA ASP A 40 12.18 4.50 1.38
C ASP A 40 10.77 4.63 1.93
N VAL A 41 9.91 3.63 1.72
CA VAL A 41 8.56 3.59 2.30
C VAL A 41 8.61 3.66 3.82
N LYS A 42 9.53 2.91 4.45
CA LYS A 42 9.72 2.94 5.91
C LYS A 42 10.24 4.29 6.42
N CYS A 43 10.90 5.07 5.57
CA CYS A 43 11.40 6.41 5.91
C CYS A 43 10.36 7.51 5.71
N VAL A 44 9.20 7.21 5.10
CA VAL A 44 8.10 8.18 5.01
C VAL A 44 7.67 8.57 6.42
N LYS A 45 7.72 9.88 6.69
CA LYS A 45 7.38 10.45 7.99
C LYS A 45 5.97 10.02 8.41
N GLY A 46 5.86 9.45 9.60
CA GLY A 46 4.58 9.04 10.17
C GLY A 46 4.10 7.64 9.77
N VAL A 47 4.86 6.90 8.95
CA VAL A 47 4.59 5.48 8.72
C VAL A 47 4.66 4.72 10.02
N LYS A 48 3.55 4.05 10.35
CA LYS A 48 3.40 3.20 11.53
C LYS A 48 3.62 1.74 11.20
N ASP A 49 3.13 1.32 10.03
CA ASP A 49 3.25 -0.06 9.57
C ASP A 49 3.26 -0.13 8.04
N VAL A 50 3.98 -1.14 7.53
CA VAL A 50 4.01 -1.52 6.12
C VAL A 50 3.75 -3.01 6.04
N GLN A 51 2.58 -3.38 5.51
CA GLN A 51 2.16 -4.77 5.43
C GLN A 51 2.08 -5.22 3.98
N ARG A 52 2.50 -6.46 3.74
CA ARG A 52 2.28 -7.15 2.47
C ARG A 52 1.22 -8.21 2.65
N VAL A 53 0.24 -8.24 1.74
CA VAL A 53 -0.78 -9.28 1.68
C VAL A 53 -0.69 -9.99 0.34
N VAL A 54 -0.59 -11.33 0.36
CA VAL A 54 -0.61 -12.16 -0.84
C VAL A 54 -1.73 -13.17 -0.75
N CYS A 55 -2.60 -13.20 -1.76
CA CYS A 55 -3.69 -14.17 -1.86
C CYS A 55 -3.38 -15.20 -2.94
N GLY A 56 -3.14 -16.46 -2.55
CA GLY A 56 -2.88 -17.55 -3.50
C GLY A 56 -4.06 -17.91 -4.41
N GLY A 57 -5.30 -17.64 -3.97
CA GLY A 57 -6.53 -17.94 -4.70
C GLY A 57 -6.94 -16.83 -5.67
N CYS A 58 -7.13 -15.61 -5.17
CA CYS A 58 -7.52 -14.46 -5.99
C CYS A 58 -6.32 -13.79 -6.69
N LYS A 59 -5.11 -14.30 -6.48
CA LYS A 59 -3.88 -13.82 -7.10
C LYS A 59 -3.55 -12.35 -6.83
N ASP A 60 -3.90 -11.85 -5.65
CA ASP A 60 -3.53 -10.49 -5.25
C ASP A 60 -2.11 -10.46 -4.66
N PHE A 61 -1.36 -9.42 -5.01
CA PHE A 61 -0.22 -8.92 -4.26
C PHE A 61 -0.54 -7.49 -3.84
N LYS A 62 -0.50 -7.20 -2.54
CA LYS A 62 -0.84 -5.89 -1.98
C LYS A 62 0.26 -5.42 -1.05
N VAL A 63 0.54 -4.13 -1.10
CA VAL A 63 1.40 -3.42 -0.16
C VAL A 63 0.57 -2.32 0.46
N ILE A 64 0.50 -2.29 1.79
CA ILE A 64 -0.32 -1.36 2.56
C ILE A 64 0.62 -0.58 3.46
N ALA A 65 0.75 0.72 3.23
CA ALA A 65 1.46 1.63 4.14
C ALA A 65 0.43 2.43 4.93
N SER A 66 0.56 2.43 6.26
CA SER A 66 -0.39 3.08 7.16
C SER A 66 0.26 4.16 8.00
N LEU A 67 -0.40 5.32 8.07
CA LEU A 67 0.07 6.52 8.77
C LEU A 67 -1.02 7.05 9.70
N ASP A 68 -0.64 7.87 10.68
CA ASP A 68 -1.63 8.74 11.32
C ASP A 68 -2.17 9.77 10.33
N GLU A 69 -3.33 10.31 10.68
CA GLU A 69 -4.03 11.28 9.85
C GLU A 69 -3.26 12.60 9.65
N ALA A 70 -2.51 13.04 10.66
CA ALA A 70 -1.80 14.32 10.60
C ALA A 70 -0.64 14.28 9.60
N THR A 71 0.02 13.12 9.45
CA THR A 71 1.16 12.94 8.55
C THR A 71 0.77 12.43 7.17
N PHE A 72 -0.41 11.82 7.01
CA PHE A 72 -0.88 11.31 5.72
C PHE A 72 -1.01 12.42 4.66
N GLY A 73 -1.51 13.61 5.04
CA GLY A 73 -1.66 14.73 4.11
C GLY A 73 -0.34 15.24 3.53
N ASP A 74 0.74 15.22 4.32
CA ASP A 74 2.09 15.58 3.85
C ASP A 74 2.57 14.59 2.77
N TRP A 75 2.31 13.30 3.00
CA TRP A 75 2.68 12.24 2.05
C TRP A 75 1.86 12.28 0.76
N GLU A 76 0.56 12.55 0.86
CA GLU A 76 -0.33 12.80 -0.29
C GLU A 76 0.15 14.01 -1.11
N GLY A 77 0.54 15.10 -0.45
CA GLY A 77 1.09 16.29 -1.10
C GLY A 77 2.39 16.02 -1.89
N CYS A 78 3.10 14.94 -1.56
CA CYS A 78 4.29 14.49 -2.28
C CYS A 78 3.99 13.38 -3.32
N GLY A 79 2.72 13.15 -3.65
CA GLY A 79 2.30 12.13 -4.61
C GLY A 79 2.52 10.70 -4.13
N PHE A 80 2.47 10.47 -2.81
CA PHE A 80 2.69 9.17 -2.17
C PHE A 80 4.07 8.54 -2.47
N ALA A 81 5.10 9.34 -2.73
CA ALA A 81 6.44 8.82 -3.03
C ALA A 81 6.90 7.75 -2.00
N PRO A 82 7.43 6.59 -2.43
CA PRO A 82 7.88 6.22 -3.78
C PRO A 82 6.83 5.53 -4.68
N GLU A 83 5.52 5.69 -4.43
CA GLU A 83 4.41 5.00 -5.14
C GLU A 83 4.62 4.90 -6.66
N SER A 84 4.90 6.02 -7.33
CA SER A 84 5.01 6.03 -8.79
C SER A 84 6.14 5.13 -9.32
N ASP A 85 7.28 5.04 -8.63
CA ASP A 85 8.39 4.15 -9.04
C ASP A 85 7.96 2.69 -8.86
N PHE A 86 7.37 2.36 -7.71
CA PHE A 86 6.92 1.01 -7.41
C PHE A 86 5.85 0.53 -8.40
N LEU A 87 4.81 1.33 -8.67
CA LEU A 87 3.76 0.99 -9.63
C LEU A 87 4.32 0.87 -11.05
N GLY A 88 5.30 1.70 -11.42
CA GLY A 88 6.01 1.60 -12.69
C GLY A 88 6.73 0.25 -12.84
N ARG A 89 7.46 -0.18 -11.81
CA ARG A 89 8.11 -1.50 -11.76
C ARG A 89 7.10 -2.63 -11.90
N LEU A 90 5.98 -2.59 -11.17
CA LEU A 90 4.94 -3.62 -11.26
C LEU A 90 4.35 -3.75 -12.66
N LYS A 91 4.04 -2.62 -13.32
CA LYS A 91 3.47 -2.60 -14.68
C LYS A 91 4.41 -3.14 -15.75
N ALA A 92 5.72 -3.15 -15.49
CA ALA A 92 6.73 -3.65 -16.40
C ALA A 92 7.00 -5.15 -16.27
N ILE A 93 6.40 -5.83 -15.28
CA ILE A 93 6.61 -7.27 -15.04
C ILE A 93 5.63 -8.06 -15.90
N ASP A 94 6.16 -8.93 -16.77
CA ASP A 94 5.36 -9.92 -17.48
C ASP A 94 4.65 -10.86 -16.49
N GLY A 95 3.35 -11.04 -16.68
CA GLY A 95 2.51 -11.83 -15.78
C GLY A 95 1.93 -11.05 -14.59
N ILE A 96 2.19 -9.74 -14.49
CA ILE A 96 1.38 -8.84 -13.64
C ILE A 96 0.21 -8.30 -14.45
N THR A 97 -0.99 -8.45 -13.90
CA THR A 97 -2.23 -7.88 -14.43
C THR A 97 -2.81 -6.88 -13.43
N THR A 98 -3.59 -5.91 -13.92
CA THR A 98 -4.32 -4.91 -13.12
C THR A 98 -3.50 -4.26 -12.00
N VAL A 99 -2.88 -3.10 -12.26
CA VAL A 99 -2.16 -2.33 -11.23
C VAL A 99 -3.01 -1.16 -10.78
N GLU A 100 -3.37 -1.14 -9.49
CA GLU A 100 -4.31 -0.18 -8.91
C GLU A 100 -3.83 0.34 -7.55
N THR A 101 -4.46 1.41 -7.09
CA THR A 101 -4.24 1.98 -5.77
C THR A 101 -5.55 2.25 -5.06
N GLN A 102 -5.57 2.15 -3.74
CA GLN A 102 -6.73 2.50 -2.94
C GLN A 102 -6.30 3.23 -1.67
N THR A 103 -7.10 4.20 -1.24
CA THR A 103 -6.93 4.86 0.07
C THR A 103 -8.14 4.52 0.94
N TYR A 104 -7.90 4.11 2.18
CA TYR A 104 -8.96 3.80 3.14
C TYR A 104 -8.53 4.09 4.58
N THR A 105 -9.50 4.17 5.48
CA THR A 105 -9.27 4.42 6.90
C THR A 105 -9.27 3.13 7.70
N LEU A 106 -8.41 3.05 8.71
CA LEU A 106 -8.31 1.94 9.64
C LEU A 106 -8.62 2.39 11.07
N MET A 107 -9.33 1.52 11.79
CA MET A 107 -9.61 1.65 13.21
C MET A 107 -9.58 0.26 13.82
N SER A 108 -8.79 0.07 14.88
CA SER A 108 -8.78 -1.19 15.62
C SER A 108 -10.13 -1.39 16.29
N MET A 109 -10.72 -2.58 16.13
CA MET A 109 -11.93 -3.03 16.83
C MET A 109 -11.60 -3.97 18.00
N MET A 110 -10.31 -4.14 18.30
CA MET A 110 -9.88 -4.86 19.50
C MET A 110 -9.92 -3.90 20.69
N ASN A 111 -10.46 -4.38 21.80
CA ASN A 111 -10.61 -3.63 23.05
C ASN A 111 -9.28 -3.42 23.76
#